data_AF-Q9X4N1-F1
#
_entry.id   AF-Q9X4N1-F1
#
_cell.length_a   1.000
_cell.length_b   1.000
_cell.length_c   1.000
_cell.angle_alpha   90.00
_cell.angle_beta   90.00
_cell.angle_gamma   90.00
#
_symmetry.space_group_name_H-M   'P 1'
#
loop_
_entity.id
_entity.type
_entity.pdbx_description
1 polymer ?
#
loop_
_entity_poly.entity_id
_entity_poly.type
_entity_poly.pdbx_seq_one_letter_code
_entity_poly.pdbx_strand_id
1 'polypeptide(L)'
;VSIPLTVLLIFTLNVLLAQFSAADLSGAGAAIGAVTQLGPLTTVLVVAGAGSTSICADLGARTIREEIDAMEVLGIDPIHRLVVPRVLAATLVATLLNGLVITVGLVGGYLF
;
A
#
# COMPACT_ATOMS: atom_id res chain seq x y z
N VAL A 1 -3.24 -9.07 4.34
CA VAL A 1 -2.48 -8.44 5.45
C VAL A 1 -3.32 -7.44 6.25
N SER A 2 -4.25 -6.70 5.63
CA SER A 2 -5.06 -5.67 6.32
C SER A 2 -6.00 -6.21 7.41
N ILE A 3 -6.63 -7.37 7.20
CA ILE A 3 -7.59 -7.96 8.15
C ILE A 3 -6.97 -8.24 9.54
N PRO A 4 -5.89 -9.03 9.68
CA PRO A 4 -5.33 -9.34 11.00
C PRO A 4 -4.82 -8.09 11.73
N LEU A 5 -4.28 -7.10 11.00
CA LEU A 5 -3.79 -5.85 11.58
C LEU A 5 -4.94 -5.00 12.14
N THR A 6 -6.08 -4.99 11.44
CA THR A 6 -7.28 -4.25 11.86
C THR A 6 -7.92 -4.90 13.07
N VAL A 7 -8.00 -6.24 13.11
CA VAL A 7 -8.50 -7.00 14.27
C VAL A 7 -7.63 -6.76 15.51
N LEU A 8 -6.30 -6.75 15.38
CA LEU A 8 -5.39 -6.48 16.49
C LEU A 8 -5.61 -5.08 17.11
N LEU A 9 -5.82 -4.07 16.25
CA LEU A 9 -6.03 -2.70 16.70
C LEU A 9 -7.39 -2.53 17.39
N ILE A 10 -8.44 -3.14 16.84
CA ILE A 10 -9.76 -3.16 17.49
C ILE A 10 -9.68 -3.84 18.86
N PHE A 11 -9.03 -4.99 18.94
CA PHE A 11 -8.85 -5.72 20.20
C PHE A 11 -8.12 -4.86 21.25
N THR A 12 -7.02 -4.21 20.85
CA THR A 12 -6.21 -3.38 21.75
C THR A 12 -6.96 -2.13 22.21
N LEU A 13 -7.71 -1.48 21.32
CA LEU A 13 -8.54 -0.31 21.64
C LEU A 13 -9.72 -0.69 22.55
N ASN A 14 -10.34 -1.85 22.34
CA ASN A 14 -11.43 -2.33 23.20
C ASN A 14 -10.95 -2.54 24.64
N VAL A 15 -9.79 -3.18 24.84
CA VAL A 15 -9.20 -3.40 26.17
C VAL A 15 -8.85 -2.07 26.86
N LEU A 16 -8.35 -1.08 26.13
CA LEU A 16 -8.08 0.26 26.66
C LEU A 16 -9.38 0.96 27.07
N LEU A 17 -10.40 0.98 26.21
CA LEU A 17 -11.65 1.69 26.46
C LEU A 17 -12.54 1.03 27.52
N ALA A 18 -12.42 -0.29 27.70
CA ALA A 18 -13.04 -1.00 28.82
C ALA A 18 -12.53 -0.48 30.17
N GLN A 19 -11.26 -0.07 30.27
CA GLN A 19 -10.71 0.53 31.50
C GLN A 19 -11.22 1.95 31.76
N PHE A 20 -11.63 2.67 30.70
CA PHE A 20 -12.20 4.02 30.79
C PHE A 20 -13.74 4.03 30.81
N SER A 21 -14.39 2.86 30.87
CA SER A 21 -15.87 2.71 30.84
C SER A 21 -16.53 3.39 29.63
N ALA A 22 -15.80 3.55 28.52
CA ALA A 22 -16.20 4.26 27.31
C ALA A 22 -16.32 3.31 26.10
N ALA A 23 -17.04 2.20 26.29
CA ALA A 23 -17.17 1.14 25.29
C ALA A 23 -17.85 1.60 23.99
N ASP A 24 -18.79 2.55 24.09
CA ASP A 24 -19.56 3.09 22.95
C ASP A 24 -18.69 3.86 21.95
N LEU A 25 -17.53 4.39 22.38
CA LEU A 25 -16.61 5.12 21.51
C LEU A 25 -15.61 4.21 20.78
N SER A 26 -15.60 2.91 21.08
CA SER A 26 -14.60 1.97 20.55
C SER A 26 -14.66 1.81 19.04
N GLY A 27 -15.86 1.81 18.45
CA GLY A 27 -16.03 1.74 17.00
C GLY A 27 -15.51 2.98 16.27
N ALA A 28 -15.79 4.19 16.81
CA ALA A 28 -15.32 5.44 16.22
C ALA A 28 -13.79 5.59 16.33
N GLY A 29 -13.21 5.24 17.49
CA GLY A 29 -11.76 5.26 17.69
C GLY A 29 -11.03 4.25 16.80
N ALA A 30 -11.58 3.03 16.66
CA ALA A 30 -11.00 2.01 15.80
C ALA A 30 -11.09 2.36 14.32
N ALA A 31 -12.21 2.93 13.86
CA ALA A 31 -12.37 3.39 12.48
C ALA A 31 -11.36 4.48 12.13
N ILE A 32 -11.17 5.47 13.01
CA ILE A 32 -10.19 6.56 12.77
C ILE A 32 -8.76 6.01 12.73
N GLY A 33 -8.39 5.11 13.64
CA GLY A 33 -7.07 4.48 13.66
C GLY A 33 -6.79 3.60 12.43
N ALA A 34 -7.80 2.85 11.98
CA ALA A 34 -7.70 2.02 10.79
C ALA A 34 -7.51 2.86 9.51
N VAL A 35 -8.23 3.97 9.36
CA VAL A 35 -8.17 4.83 8.17
C VAL A 35 -6.88 5.65 8.11
N THR A 36 -6.43 6.21 9.24
CA THR A 36 -5.32 7.18 9.25
C THR A 36 -3.94 6.54 9.32
N GLN A 37 -3.81 5.38 9.97
CA GLN A 37 -2.50 4.75 10.19
C GLN A 37 -2.39 3.40 9.48
N LEU A 38 -3.30 2.47 9.77
CA LEU A 38 -3.15 1.09 9.28
C LEU A 38 -3.40 0.95 7.77
N GLY A 39 -4.37 1.68 7.22
CA GLY A 39 -4.66 1.68 5.79
C GLY A 39 -3.44 2.08 4.94
N PRO A 40 -2.84 3.26 5.19
CA PRO A 40 -1.63 3.69 4.49
C PRO A 40 -0.44 2.75 4.71
N LEU A 41 -0.20 2.31 5.96
CA LEU A 41 0.94 1.44 6.28
C LEU A 41 0.87 0.09 5.55
N THR A 42 -0.30 -0.55 5.57
CA THR A 42 -0.48 -1.85 4.91
C THR A 42 -0.38 -1.74 3.39
N THR A 43 -0.92 -0.67 2.81
CA THR A 43 -0.84 -0.42 1.37
C THR A 43 0.61 -0.20 0.93
N VAL A 44 1.38 0.62 1.66
CA VAL A 44 2.80 0.86 1.36
C VAL A 44 3.62 -0.42 1.46
N LEU A 45 3.41 -1.24 2.50
CA LEU A 45 4.13 -2.51 2.65
C LEU A 45 3.91 -3.46 1.47
N VAL A 46 2.67 -3.58 0.99
CA VAL A 46 2.34 -4.47 -0.14
C VAL A 46 2.90 -3.92 -1.46
N VAL A 47 2.71 -2.63 -1.72
CA VAL A 47 3.18 -1.99 -2.95
C VAL A 47 4.71 -1.98 -3.02
N ALA A 48 5.39 -1.69 -1.91
CA ALA A 48 6.84 -1.73 -1.82
C ALA A 48 7.39 -3.15 -1.96
N GLY A 49 6.69 -4.18 -1.48
CA GLY A 49 7.13 -5.57 -1.62
C GLY A 49 6.96 -6.11 -3.04
N ALA A 50 5.72 -6.20 -3.53
CA ALA A 50 5.41 -6.90 -4.79
C ALA A 50 5.56 -6.00 -6.02
N GLY A 51 5.13 -4.73 -5.91
CA GLY A 51 5.15 -3.80 -7.03
C GLY A 51 6.58 -3.42 -7.43
N SER A 52 7.40 -3.02 -6.46
CA SER A 52 8.77 -2.56 -6.74
C SER A 52 9.69 -3.65 -7.30
N THR A 53 9.54 -4.88 -6.80
CA THR A 53 10.37 -6.03 -7.22
C THR A 53 10.07 -6.43 -8.65
N SER A 54 8.80 -6.41 -9.06
CA SER A 54 8.43 -6.64 -10.46
C SER A 54 9.03 -5.60 -11.40
N ILE A 55 8.96 -4.31 -11.05
CA ILE A 55 9.51 -3.22 -11.85
C ILE A 55 11.03 -3.31 -11.95
N CYS A 56 11.70 -3.65 -10.83
CA CYS A 56 13.14 -3.84 -10.76
C CYS A 56 13.60 -5.02 -11.61
N ALA A 57 12.91 -6.16 -11.53
CA ALA A 57 13.21 -7.35 -12.34
C ALA A 57 13.08 -7.07 -13.84
N ASP A 58 12.04 -6.33 -14.23
CA ASP A 58 11.76 -5.96 -15.62
C ASP A 58 12.83 -4.99 -16.18
N LEU A 59 13.31 -4.04 -15.36
CA LEU A 59 14.44 -3.18 -15.72
C LEU A 59 15.76 -3.97 -15.80
N GLY A 60 16.04 -4.82 -14.81
CA GLY A 60 17.25 -5.63 -14.76
C GLY A 60 17.35 -6.60 -15.94
N ALA A 61 16.23 -7.20 -16.36
CA ALA A 61 16.18 -8.04 -17.55
C ALA A 61 16.54 -7.27 -18.83
N ARG A 62 16.10 -6.01 -18.96
CA ARG A 62 16.43 -5.13 -20.10
C ARG A 62 17.89 -4.69 -20.07
N THR A 63 18.47 -4.49 -18.89
CA THR A 63 19.91 -4.22 -18.74
C THR A 63 20.74 -5.42 -19.18
N ILE A 64 20.38 -6.64 -18.78
CA ILE A 64 21.11 -7.87 -19.15
C ILE A 64 21.03 -8.15 -20.66
N ARG A 65 19.94 -7.73 -21.31
CA ARG A 65 19.75 -7.84 -22.77
C ARG A 65 20.34 -6.66 -23.56
N GLU A 66 21.01 -5.73 -22.88
CA GLU A 66 21.57 -4.49 -23.48
C GLU A 66 20.54 -3.61 -24.21
N GLU A 67 19.23 -3.80 -23.96
CA GLU A 67 18.18 -2.97 -24.59
C GLU A 67 18.25 -1.51 -24.14
N ILE A 68 18.74 -1.26 -22.91
CA ILE A 68 18.89 0.11 -22.37
C ILE A 68 20.02 0.85 -23.10
N ASP A 69 21.16 0.18 -23.27
CA ASP A 69 22.34 0.73 -23.95
C ASP A 69 22.05 0.95 -25.44
N ALA A 70 21.32 0.03 -26.08
CA ALA A 70 20.87 0.19 -27.46
C ALA A 70 19.99 1.43 -27.67
N MET A 71 19.12 1.81 -26.73
CA MET A 71 18.34 3.05 -26.85
C MET A 71 19.19 4.30 -26.66
N GLU A 72 20.20 4.25 -25.79
CA GLU A 72 21.12 5.37 -25.54
C GLU A 72 21.97 5.65 -26.79
N VAL A 73 22.44 4.60 -27.47
CA VAL A 73 23.13 4.71 -28.77
C VAL A 73 22.22 5.26 -29.87
N LEU A 74 20.91 4.99 -29.81
CA LEU A 74 19.90 5.56 -30.72
C LEU A 74 19.50 7.00 -30.36
N GLY A 75 20.08 7.60 -29.32
CA GLY A 75 19.76 8.95 -28.85
C GLY A 75 18.38 9.07 -28.20
N ILE A 76 17.78 7.95 -27.78
CA ILE A 76 16.48 7.93 -27.10
C ILE A 76 16.71 7.90 -25.60
N ASP A 77 16.17 8.90 -24.91
CA ASP A 77 16.33 9.06 -23.46
C ASP A 77 15.56 7.95 -22.69
N PRO A 78 16.26 6.98 -22.06
CA PRO A 78 15.64 5.79 -21.49
C PRO A 78 14.77 6.11 -20.26
N ILE A 79 15.13 7.17 -19.52
CA ILE A 79 14.43 7.60 -18.30
C ILE A 79 13.01 8.07 -18.65
N HIS A 80 12.87 8.93 -19.66
CA HIS A 80 11.59 9.48 -20.08
C HIS A 80 10.65 8.41 -20.65
N ARG A 81 11.21 7.41 -21.36
CA ARG A 81 10.41 6.41 -22.06
C ARG A 81 10.03 5.22 -21.18
N LEU A 82 10.87 4.83 -20.21
CA LEU A 82 10.64 3.63 -19.38
C LEU A 82 10.27 3.96 -17.94
N VAL A 83 10.95 4.92 -17.31
CA VAL A 83 10.81 5.15 -15.87
C VAL A 83 9.61 6.04 -15.57
N VAL A 84 9.48 7.17 -16.26
CA VAL A 84 8.39 8.14 -16.03
C VAL A 84 6.98 7.52 -16.13
N PRO A 85 6.62 6.79 -17.20
CA PRO A 85 5.28 6.20 -17.29
C PRO A 85 5.03 5.13 -16.21
N ARG A 86 6.05 4.37 -15.82
CA ARG A 86 5.92 3.34 -14.77
C ARG A 86 5.71 3.95 -13.38
N VAL A 87 6.40 5.05 -13.06
CA VAL A 87 6.23 5.76 -11.79
C VAL A 87 4.83 6.38 -11.69
N LEU A 88 4.32 6.98 -12.77
CA LEU A 88 2.95 7.51 -12.81
C LEU A 88 1.90 6.42 -12.68
N ALA A 89 2.07 5.28 -13.36
CA ALA A 89 1.17 4.14 -13.21
C ALA A 89 1.20 3.59 -11.78
N ALA A 90 2.39 3.42 -11.18
CA ALA A 90 2.54 2.89 -9.83
C ALA A 90 1.92 3.80 -8.75
N THR A 91 2.09 5.12 -8.87
CA THR A 91 1.51 6.10 -7.93
C THR A 91 -0.01 6.14 -8.01
N LEU A 92 -0.58 6.07 -9.21
CA LEU A 92 -2.03 6.02 -9.40
C LEU A 92 -2.61 4.71 -8.83
N VAL A 93 -1.99 3.57 -9.14
CA VAL A 93 -2.39 2.25 -8.64
C VAL A 93 -2.27 2.17 -7.12
N ALA A 94 -1.19 2.69 -6.53
CA ALA A 94 -1.00 2.72 -5.08
C ALA A 94 -2.12 3.52 -4.38
N THR A 95 -2.54 4.64 -4.96
CA THR A 95 -3.61 5.48 -4.42
C THR A 95 -4.97 4.77 -4.46
N LEU A 96 -5.28 4.10 -5.57
CA LEU A 96 -6.49 3.28 -5.71
C LEU A 96 -6.51 2.09 -4.73
N LEU A 97 -5.37 1.41 -4.59
CA LEU A 97 -5.21 0.30 -3.65
C LEU A 97 -5.43 0.74 -2.21
N ASN A 98 -4.95 1.93 -1.82
CA ASN A 98 -5.16 2.46 -0.48
C ASN A 98 -6.65 2.60 -0.14
N GLY A 99 -7.45 3.12 -1.08
CA GLY A 99 -8.90 3.21 -0.90
C GLY A 99 -9.55 1.84 -0.68
N LEU A 100 -9.18 0.84 -1.49
CA LEU A 100 -9.70 -0.52 -1.38
C LEU A 100 -9.31 -1.15 -0.04
N VAL A 101 -8.05 -1.02 0.37
CA VAL A 101 -7.54 -1.54 1.64
C VAL A 101 -8.28 -0.94 2.84
N ILE A 102 -8.55 0.37 2.82
CA ILE A 102 -9.31 1.04 3.88
C ILE A 102 -10.75 0.53 3.93
N THR A 103 -11.43 0.38 2.80
CA THR A 103 -12.82 -0.13 2.78
C THR A 103 -12.91 -1.57 3.30
N VAL A 104 -11.99 -2.45 2.90
CA VAL A 104 -11.95 -3.83 3.38
C VAL A 104 -11.56 -3.91 4.86
N GLY A 105 -10.65 -3.03 5.31
CA GLY A 105 -10.30 -2.92 6.73
C GLY A 105 -11.49 -2.51 7.59
N LEU A 106 -12.24 -1.49 7.18
CA LEU A 106 -13.46 -1.03 7.88
C LEU A 106 -14.53 -2.12 7.93
N VAL A 107 -14.80 -2.81 6.81
CA VAL A 107 -15.79 -3.90 6.79
C VAL A 107 -15.35 -5.07 7.65
N GLY A 108 -14.07 -5.46 7.60
CA GLY A 108 -13.51 -6.50 8.46
C GLY A 108 -13.54 -6.14 9.93
N GLY A 109 -13.39 -4.84 10.25
CA GLY A 109 -13.49 -4.33 11.60
C GLY A 109 -14.92 -4.15 12.12
N TYR A 110 -15.91 -3.98 11.23
CA TYR A 110 -17.32 -3.94 11.59
C TYR A 110 -17.90 -5.33 11.85
N LEU A 111 -17.37 -6.35 11.20
CA LEU A 111 -17.76 -7.75 11.40
C LEU A 111 -17.17 -8.39 12.66
N PHE A 112 -16.20 -7.73 13.31
CA PHE A 112 -15.53 -8.17 14.54
C PHE A 112 -16.07 -7.40 15.75
#